data_AF-A0A382WYT5-F1
#
_entry.id   AF-A0A382WYT5-F1
#
_cell.length_a   1.000
_cell.length_b   1.000
_cell.length_c   1.000
_cell.angle_alpha   90.00
_cell.angle_beta   90.00
_cell.angle_gamma   90.00
#
_symmetry.space_group_name_H-M   'P 1'
#
loop_
_entity.id
_entity.type
_entity.pdbx_description
1 polymer ?
#
loop_
_entity_poly.entity_id
_entity_poly.type
_entity_poly.pdbx_seq_one_letter_code
_entity_poly.pdbx_strand_id
1 'polypeptide(L)'
;FEINPDIPPQPGVNLYAITKALGQEICRVFTEKNPYMYLQTLLFYNFYNDSLTLGGRRNVGKPPQNKGTDLTPFSVRWEDAASAIKKALEIDLNKLPTRTETYFVFADLPHNKFSNKKAKEQLGWEPKFDLKELWDRS
;
A
#
# COMPACT_ATOMS: atom_id res chain seq x y z
N PHE A 1 -14.99 -7.76 7.78
CA PHE A 1 -14.01 -8.04 6.71
C PHE A 1 -14.17 -6.98 5.62
N GLU A 2 -13.18 -6.78 4.74
CA GLU A 2 -13.12 -5.68 3.75
C GLU A 2 -12.96 -4.25 4.31
N ILE A 3 -11.93 -4.03 5.14
CA ILE A 3 -11.51 -2.66 5.43
C ILE A 3 -11.01 -2.02 4.12
N ASN A 4 -11.64 -0.92 3.71
CA ASN A 4 -11.32 -0.18 2.49
C ASN A 4 -10.52 1.10 2.83
N PRO A 5 -9.83 1.72 1.86
CA PRO A 5 -8.97 2.89 2.13
C PRO A 5 -9.71 4.20 2.43
N ASP A 6 -11.05 4.23 2.37
CA ASP A 6 -11.83 5.43 2.69
C ASP A 6 -12.14 5.54 4.19
N ILE A 7 -11.80 4.51 4.98
CA ILE A 7 -11.91 4.62 6.44
C ILE A 7 -10.89 5.64 6.98
N PRO A 8 -11.25 6.43 8.01
CA PRO A 8 -10.29 7.31 8.66
C PRO A 8 -9.07 6.54 9.18
N PRO A 9 -7.86 7.12 9.12
CA PRO A 9 -6.66 6.49 9.68
C PRO A 9 -6.83 6.12 11.16
N GLN A 10 -6.46 4.89 11.51
CA GLN A 10 -6.50 4.36 12.89
C GLN A 10 -5.08 4.01 13.34
N PRO A 11 -4.24 4.99 13.73
CA PRO A 11 -2.83 4.76 14.03
C PRO A 11 -2.57 3.95 15.31
N GLY A 12 -3.58 3.76 16.16
CA GLY A 12 -3.43 3.13 17.46
C GLY A 12 -2.43 3.89 18.35
N VAL A 13 -1.62 3.15 19.11
CA VAL A 13 -0.65 3.72 20.07
C VAL A 13 0.80 3.67 19.56
N ASN A 14 1.03 3.19 18.33
CA ASN A 14 2.38 3.07 17.79
C ASN A 14 2.88 4.43 17.30
N LEU A 15 4.00 4.93 17.83
CA LEU A 15 4.52 6.26 17.51
C LEU A 15 4.79 6.45 16.01
N TYR A 16 5.33 5.44 15.32
CA TYR A 16 5.53 5.52 13.88
C TYR A 16 4.18 5.69 13.16
N ALA A 17 3.18 4.88 13.49
CA ALA A 17 1.84 4.99 12.90
C ALA A 17 1.19 6.36 13.18
N ILE A 18 1.35 6.89 14.40
CA ILE A 18 0.86 8.22 14.78
C ILE A 18 1.53 9.31 13.92
N THR A 19 2.85 9.27 13.75
CA THR A 19 3.54 10.27 12.90
C THR A 19 3.10 10.20 11.45
N LYS A 20 2.79 9.00 10.92
CA LYS A 20 2.28 8.84 9.56
C LYS A 20 0.84 9.34 9.42
N ALA A 21 -0.02 9.08 10.39
CA ALA A 21 -1.38 9.63 10.40
C ALA A 21 -1.38 11.16 10.49
N LEU A 22 -0.52 11.75 11.33
CA LEU A 22 -0.36 13.21 11.39
C LEU A 22 0.13 13.77 10.05
N GLY A 23 1.11 13.13 9.42
CA GLY A 23 1.59 13.55 8.10
C GLY A 23 0.51 13.52 7.02
N GLN A 24 -0.32 12.47 7.01
CA GLN A 24 -1.47 12.37 6.10
C GLN A 24 -2.45 13.54 6.31
N GLU A 25 -2.77 13.84 7.56
CA GLU A 25 -3.68 14.93 7.91
C GLU A 25 -3.14 16.29 7.50
N ILE A 26 -1.84 16.55 7.72
CA ILE A 26 -1.17 17.77 7.26
C ILE A 26 -1.28 17.89 5.73
N CYS A 27 -0.97 16.82 4.99
CA CYS A 27 -1.07 16.82 3.53
C CYS A 27 -2.50 17.06 3.04
N ARG A 28 -3.50 16.45 3.69
CA ARG A 28 -4.92 16.62 3.36
C ARG A 28 -5.34 18.08 3.54
N VAL A 29 -5.12 18.65 4.72
CA VAL A 29 -5.47 20.05 5.03
C VAL A 29 -4.76 21.01 4.08
N PHE A 30 -3.47 20.79 3.80
CA PHE A 30 -2.72 21.62 2.85
C PHE A 30 -3.32 21.56 1.45
N THR A 31 -3.71 20.38 0.97
CA THR A 31 -4.32 20.18 -0.36
C THR A 31 -5.71 20.81 -0.44
N GLU A 32 -6.50 20.74 0.62
CA GLU A 32 -7.83 21.38 0.68
C GLU A 32 -7.73 22.91 0.56
N LYS A 33 -6.70 23.51 1.16
CA LYS A 33 -6.43 24.95 1.08
C LYS A 33 -5.78 25.40 -0.23
N ASN A 34 -5.27 24.48 -1.05
CA ASN A 34 -4.59 24.78 -2.30
C ASN A 34 -5.31 24.10 -3.48
N PRO A 35 -6.22 24.80 -4.20
CA PRO A 35 -7.14 24.19 -5.18
C PRO A 35 -6.43 23.53 -6.38
N TYR A 36 -5.21 23.96 -6.68
CA TYR A 36 -4.37 23.44 -7.77
C TYR A 36 -3.65 22.13 -7.43
N MET A 37 -3.75 21.64 -6.19
CA MET A 37 -3.09 20.41 -5.74
C MET A 37 -4.06 19.23 -5.70
N TYR A 38 -3.50 18.06 -6.03
CA TYR A 38 -4.07 16.75 -5.79
C TYR A 38 -3.13 15.97 -4.86
N LEU A 39 -3.71 15.26 -3.90
CA LEU A 39 -3.01 14.36 -2.99
C LEU A 39 -3.44 12.93 -3.30
N GLN A 40 -2.46 12.08 -3.58
CA GLN A 40 -2.64 10.64 -3.69
C GLN A 40 -1.76 9.97 -2.64
N THR A 41 -2.38 9.31 -1.66
CA THR A 41 -1.72 8.61 -0.56
C THR A 41 -1.69 7.12 -0.84
N LEU A 42 -0.52 6.60 -1.19
CA LEU A 42 -0.32 5.17 -1.43
C LEU A 42 0.21 4.53 -0.14
N LEU A 43 -0.55 3.60 0.45
CA LEU A 43 -0.17 2.91 1.68
C LEU A 43 0.49 1.57 1.38
N PHE A 44 1.70 1.44 1.89
CA PHE A 44 2.54 0.26 1.80
C PHE A 44 2.98 -0.19 3.20
N TYR A 45 3.38 -1.46 3.34
CA TYR A 45 4.04 -1.91 4.56
C TYR A 45 5.31 -2.73 4.30
N ASN A 46 5.18 -3.96 3.82
CA ASN A 46 6.31 -4.86 3.60
C ASN A 46 6.60 -5.01 2.11
N PHE A 47 7.87 -4.85 1.74
CA PHE A 47 8.32 -4.96 0.36
C PHE A 47 9.23 -6.17 0.20
N TYR A 48 8.96 -7.01 -0.80
CA TYR A 48 9.75 -8.21 -1.10
C TYR A 48 10.43 -8.10 -2.45
N ASN A 49 11.62 -8.69 -2.58
CA ASN A 49 12.30 -8.89 -3.86
C ASN A 49 11.98 -10.29 -4.46
N ASP A 50 12.60 -10.60 -5.61
CA ASP A 50 12.52 -11.88 -6.34
C ASP A 50 12.77 -13.10 -5.47
N SER A 51 13.77 -12.99 -4.61
CA SER A 51 14.21 -14.02 -3.69
C SER A 51 13.38 -14.08 -2.41
N LEU A 52 12.25 -13.37 -2.32
CA LEU A 52 11.39 -13.29 -1.12
C LEU A 52 12.13 -12.79 0.14
N THR A 53 13.19 -12.01 -0.04
CA THR A 53 13.86 -11.27 1.02
C THR A 53 13.06 -10.00 1.33
N LEU A 54 12.78 -9.79 2.61
CA LEU A 54 12.11 -8.59 3.07
C LEU A 54 13.05 -7.37 2.97
N GLY A 55 12.53 -6.28 2.42
CA GLY A 55 13.25 -5.02 2.26
C GLY A 55 13.48 -4.25 3.58
N GLY A 56 14.18 -3.13 3.45
CA GLY A 56 14.48 -2.22 4.56
C GLY A 56 15.85 -2.48 5.21
N ARG A 57 16.46 -1.41 5.72
CA ARG A 57 17.85 -1.41 6.23
C ARG A 57 18.14 -2.50 7.27
N ARG A 58 17.16 -2.85 8.11
CA ARG A 58 17.30 -3.89 9.15
C ARG A 58 17.29 -5.32 8.62
N ASN A 59 16.99 -5.52 7.33
CA ASN A 59 16.88 -6.82 6.69
C ASN A 59 17.92 -7.03 5.57
N VAL A 60 18.76 -6.03 5.30
CA VAL A 60 19.87 -6.16 4.35
C VAL A 60 20.80 -7.29 4.82
N GLY A 61 21.08 -8.25 3.94
CA GLY A 61 21.92 -9.41 4.23
C GLY A 61 21.23 -10.54 5.00
N LYS A 62 19.95 -10.41 5.36
CA LYS A 62 19.18 -11.53 5.92
C LYS A 62 18.75 -12.50 4.82
N PRO A 63 18.59 -13.80 5.14
CA PRO A 63 18.09 -14.77 4.18
C PRO A 63 16.65 -14.46 3.76
N PRO A 64 16.18 -15.05 2.64
CA PRO A 64 14.77 -15.13 2.27
C PRO A 64 13.86 -15.54 3.44
N GLN A 65 12.60 -15.10 3.41
CA GLN A 65 11.60 -15.64 4.34
C GLN A 65 11.35 -17.12 4.05
N ASN A 66 11.03 -17.88 5.10
CA ASN A 66 10.65 -19.27 4.95
C ASN A 66 9.31 -19.38 4.21
N LYS A 67 9.11 -20.47 3.48
CA LYS A 67 7.82 -20.77 2.85
C LYS A 67 6.76 -21.09 3.90
N GLY A 68 5.50 -20.77 3.62
CA GLY A 68 4.36 -21.07 4.51
C GLY A 68 4.35 -20.31 5.84
N THR A 69 5.07 -19.20 5.94
CA THR A 69 5.02 -18.26 7.07
C THR A 69 3.74 -17.43 7.10
N ASP A 70 3.51 -16.70 8.20
CA ASP A 70 2.43 -15.72 8.22
C ASP A 70 2.84 -14.45 7.49
N LEU A 71 2.17 -14.18 6.36
CA LEU A 71 2.41 -12.94 5.64
C LEU A 71 1.76 -11.77 6.38
N THR A 72 2.55 -10.73 6.59
CA THR A 72 2.05 -9.49 7.17
C THR A 72 1.07 -8.82 6.18
N PRO A 73 -0.07 -8.29 6.64
CA PRO A 73 -0.95 -7.49 5.78
C PRO A 73 -0.18 -6.36 5.10
N PHE A 74 -0.63 -5.92 3.93
CA PHE A 74 0.06 -4.90 3.15
C PHE A 74 1.46 -5.29 2.63
N SER A 75 1.68 -6.58 2.41
CA SER A 75 2.89 -7.08 1.74
C SER A 75 2.78 -6.98 0.22
N VAL A 76 3.86 -6.56 -0.44
CA VAL A 76 3.89 -6.33 -1.89
C VAL A 76 5.29 -6.59 -2.44
N ARG A 77 5.39 -6.82 -3.76
CA ARG A 77 6.67 -6.80 -4.47
C ARG A 77 7.14 -5.39 -4.77
N TRP A 78 8.46 -5.19 -4.82
CA TRP A 78 9.05 -3.91 -5.23
C TRP A 78 8.55 -3.45 -6.61
N GLU A 79 8.44 -4.40 -7.54
CA GLU A 79 8.00 -4.17 -8.92
C GLU A 79 6.53 -3.73 -8.98
N ASP A 80 5.67 -4.37 -8.18
CA ASP A 80 4.26 -4.03 -8.08
C ASP A 80 4.06 -2.68 -7.40
N ALA A 81 4.84 -2.36 -6.38
CA ALA A 81 4.83 -1.05 -5.76
C ALA A 81 5.30 0.06 -6.72
N ALA A 82 6.37 -0.17 -7.48
CA ALA A 82 6.84 0.75 -8.50
C ALA A 82 5.78 0.98 -9.58
N SER A 83 5.08 -0.09 -9.99
CA SER A 83 3.94 -0.01 -10.90
C SER A 83 2.81 0.86 -10.33
N ALA A 84 2.46 0.73 -9.05
CA ALA A 84 1.42 1.55 -8.41
C ALA A 84 1.80 3.04 -8.41
N ILE A 85 3.06 3.35 -8.07
CA ILE A 85 3.58 4.72 -8.09
C ILE A 85 3.49 5.29 -9.51
N LYS A 86 3.95 4.52 -10.52
CA LYS A 86 3.85 4.94 -11.92
C LYS A 86 2.40 5.23 -12.32
N LYS A 87 1.47 4.34 -11.99
CA LYS A 87 0.05 4.51 -12.30
C LYS A 87 -0.57 5.75 -11.63
N ALA A 88 -0.22 6.00 -10.37
CA ALA A 88 -0.65 7.20 -9.66
C ALA A 88 -0.08 8.50 -10.27
N LEU A 89 1.11 8.46 -10.87
CA LEU A 89 1.70 9.61 -11.58
C LEU A 89 1.11 9.83 -12.98
N GLU A 90 0.71 8.76 -13.66
CA GLU A 90 0.21 8.81 -15.05
C GLU A 90 -1.31 9.01 -15.15
N ILE A 91 -2.05 8.89 -14.04
CA ILE A 91 -3.50 9.05 -14.03
C ILE A 91 -3.92 10.47 -14.42
N ASP A 92 -4.99 10.56 -15.21
CA ASP A 92 -5.67 11.82 -15.45
C ASP A 92 -6.38 12.26 -14.17
N LEU A 93 -5.85 13.30 -13.52
CA LEU A 93 -6.34 13.80 -12.23
C LEU A 93 -7.82 14.23 -12.28
N ASN A 94 -8.34 14.62 -13.45
CA ASN A 94 -9.76 15.00 -13.60
C ASN A 94 -10.73 13.81 -13.50
N LYS A 95 -10.21 12.58 -13.53
CA LYS A 95 -10.99 11.34 -13.36
C LYS A 95 -11.04 10.86 -11.91
N LEU A 96 -10.28 11.49 -11.02
CA LEU A 96 -10.31 11.14 -9.60
C LEU A 96 -11.62 11.64 -8.98
N PRO A 97 -12.29 10.84 -8.13
CA PRO A 97 -13.53 11.26 -7.48
C PRO A 97 -13.36 12.49 -6.57
N THR A 98 -12.18 12.62 -5.96
CA THR A 98 -11.81 13.74 -5.10
C THR A 98 -10.37 14.20 -5.39
N ARG A 99 -9.97 15.34 -4.81
CA ARG A 99 -8.57 15.81 -4.87
C ARG A 99 -7.67 15.15 -3.84
N THR A 100 -8.20 14.28 -2.98
CA THR A 100 -7.48 13.65 -1.87
C THR A 100 -7.84 12.16 -1.82
N GLU A 101 -7.07 11.35 -2.52
CA GLU A 101 -7.33 9.92 -2.64
C GLU A 101 -6.34 9.10 -1.81
N THR A 102 -6.81 8.02 -1.22
CA THR A 102 -6.00 7.03 -0.50
C THR A 102 -6.16 5.66 -1.14
N TYR A 103 -5.06 4.92 -1.25
CA TYR A 103 -5.00 3.60 -1.85
C TYR A 103 -4.27 2.62 -0.94
N PHE A 104 -4.84 1.43 -0.76
CA PHE A 104 -4.12 0.30 -0.18
C PHE A 104 -3.41 -0.46 -1.30
N VAL A 105 -2.08 -0.56 -1.23
CA VAL A 105 -1.27 -1.17 -2.29
C VAL A 105 -0.56 -2.40 -1.75
N PHE A 106 -1.11 -3.58 -2.06
CA PHE A 106 -0.60 -4.86 -1.61
C PHE A 106 -1.06 -6.01 -2.51
N ALA A 107 -0.36 -7.15 -2.44
CA ALA A 107 -0.69 -8.37 -3.17
C ALA A 107 -2.08 -8.92 -2.79
N ASP A 108 -2.69 -9.74 -3.62
CA ASP A 108 -3.97 -10.36 -3.29
C ASP A 108 -3.77 -11.48 -2.27
N LEU A 109 -4.12 -11.21 -1.00
CA LEU A 109 -3.92 -12.12 0.13
C LEU A 109 -5.23 -12.83 0.53
N PRO A 110 -5.18 -14.13 0.90
CA PRO A 110 -6.38 -14.95 1.11
C PRO A 110 -7.27 -14.48 2.27
N HIS A 111 -6.73 -13.70 3.21
CA HIS A 111 -7.47 -13.29 4.41
C HIS A 111 -8.60 -12.28 4.17
N ASN A 112 -8.64 -11.60 3.01
CA ASN A 112 -9.62 -10.57 2.63
C ASN A 112 -9.95 -9.51 3.72
N LYS A 113 -9.00 -9.27 4.64
CA LYS A 113 -9.17 -8.32 5.75
C LYS A 113 -9.19 -6.87 5.25
N PHE A 114 -8.29 -6.55 4.32
CA PHE A 114 -8.16 -5.25 3.67
C PHE A 114 -8.45 -5.42 2.17
N SER A 115 -8.90 -4.35 1.52
CA SER A 115 -9.20 -4.34 0.09
C SER A 115 -8.30 -3.37 -0.67
N ASN A 116 -7.63 -3.86 -1.72
CA ASN A 116 -6.88 -3.07 -2.69
C ASN A 116 -7.74 -2.67 -3.91
N LYS A 117 -9.04 -2.96 -3.88
CA LYS A 117 -9.98 -2.76 -5.01
C LYS A 117 -9.95 -1.34 -5.57
N LYS A 118 -9.89 -0.33 -4.71
CA LYS A 118 -9.81 1.08 -5.14
C LYS A 118 -8.58 1.38 -6.00
N ALA A 119 -7.43 0.78 -5.68
CA ALA A 119 -6.22 0.92 -6.49
C ALA A 119 -6.39 0.26 -7.87
N LYS A 120 -7.07 -0.89 -7.93
CA LYS A 120 -7.41 -1.58 -9.18
C LYS A 120 -8.34 -0.76 -10.06
N GLU A 121 -9.44 -0.27 -9.48
CA GLU A 121 -10.49 0.42 -10.23
C GLU A 121 -10.09 1.84 -10.66
N GLN A 122 -9.46 2.62 -9.77
CA GLN A 122 -9.14 4.01 -10.10
C GLN A 122 -7.81 4.14 -10.83
N LEU A 123 -6.76 3.43 -10.39
CA LEU A 123 -5.42 3.56 -10.98
C LEU A 123 -5.19 2.58 -12.14
N GLY A 124 -6.08 1.60 -12.35
CA GLY A 124 -5.82 0.49 -13.27
C GLY A 124 -4.57 -0.30 -12.88
N TRP A 125 -4.30 -0.39 -11.57
CA TRP A 125 -3.14 -1.10 -11.01
C TRP A 125 -3.56 -2.47 -10.51
N GLU A 126 -2.86 -3.52 -10.93
CA GLU A 126 -3.04 -4.87 -10.40
C GLU A 126 -1.69 -5.44 -9.96
N PRO A 127 -1.61 -6.10 -8.79
CA PRO A 127 -0.41 -6.78 -8.38
C PRO A 127 -0.16 -7.98 -9.30
N LYS A 128 1.07 -8.12 -9.80
CA LYS A 128 1.47 -9.25 -10.65
C LYS A 128 1.94 -10.45 -9.83
N PHE A 129 2.30 -10.22 -8.57
CA PHE A 129 2.84 -11.24 -7.68
C PHE A 129 1.98 -11.37 -6.42
N ASP A 130 1.50 -12.57 -6.16
CA ASP A 130 0.59 -12.90 -5.04
C ASP A 130 1.33 -13.28 -3.74
N LEU A 131 2.66 -13.37 -3.79
CA LEU A 131 3.52 -13.84 -2.70
C LEU A 131 3.08 -15.21 -2.15
N LYS A 132 2.45 -16.06 -2.99
CA LYS A 132 1.86 -17.34 -2.60
C LYS A 132 2.81 -18.25 -1.83
N GLU A 133 4.07 -18.32 -2.26
CA GLU A 133 5.10 -19.11 -1.59
C GLU A 133 5.28 -18.78 -0.10
N LEU A 134 4.93 -17.56 0.32
CA LEU A 134 5.09 -17.13 1.69
C LEU A 134 3.92 -17.54 2.58
N TRP A 135 2.68 -17.61 2.08
CA TRP A 135 1.49 -17.86 2.90
C TRP A 135 0.83 -19.21 2.64
N ASP A 136 1.12 -19.85 1.49
CA ASP A 136 0.63 -21.19 1.20
C ASP A 136 1.42 -22.22 2.00
N ARG A 137 0.69 -23.12 2.67
CA ARG A 137 1.24 -24.16 3.54
C ARG A 137 1.05 -25.57 2.97
N SER A 138 0.52 -25.68 1.75
CA SER A 138 0.32 -26.95 1.05
C SER A 138 1.63 -27.62 0.66
#